data_AF-A0A9R0A4C7-F1
#
_entry.id   AF-A0A9R0A4C7-F1
#
_cell.length_a   1.000
_cell.length_b   1.000
_cell.length_c   1.000
_cell.angle_alpha   90.00
_cell.angle_beta   90.00
_cell.angle_gamma   90.00
#
_symmetry.space_group_name_H-M   'P 1'
#
loop_
_entity.id
_entity.type
_entity.pdbx_description
1 polymer ?
#
loop_
_entity_poly.entity_id
_entity_poly.type
_entity_poly.pdbx_seq_one_letter_code
_entity_poly.pdbx_strand_id
1 'polypeptide(L)'
;MENIPDNLIYWMKMKDGIIYVYENTEALSMNKPRCLPYPDLETFAIDMSHVLAMIADVPIKTYCHRRLNFLVSKFYLHEMLNEMAELKELKGVPHRDLYNVRKVDTHIHAAACMNQKHLLDFIQTTYKTDAEGVVLEKVGLKLTQTGV
;
A
#
# COMPACT_ATOMS: atom_id res chain seq x y z
N MET A 1 -7.90 14.60 -18.99
CA MET A 1 -8.55 15.04 -17.73
C MET A 1 -10.06 14.76 -17.76
N GLU A 2 -10.54 13.72 -18.44
CA GLU A 2 -11.98 13.50 -18.70
C GLU A 2 -12.73 12.67 -17.64
N ASN A 3 -12.18 12.49 -16.43
CA ASN A 3 -12.83 11.73 -15.36
C ASN A 3 -12.59 12.34 -13.97
N ILE A 4 -12.30 13.65 -13.90
CA ILE A 4 -12.24 14.33 -12.61
C ILE A 4 -13.69 14.62 -12.20
N PRO A 5 -14.16 14.12 -11.05
CA PRO A 5 -15.51 14.42 -10.59
C PRO A 5 -15.67 15.92 -10.39
N ASP A 6 -16.86 16.44 -10.71
CA ASP A 6 -17.20 17.83 -10.46
C ASP A 6 -17.08 18.15 -8.96
N ASN A 7 -16.81 19.42 -8.65
CA ASN A 7 -16.74 19.88 -7.28
C ASN A 7 -18.07 19.61 -6.56
N LEU A 8 -18.02 18.73 -5.56
CA LEU A 8 -19.17 18.31 -4.78
C LEU A 8 -19.63 19.35 -3.73
N ILE A 9 -18.99 20.53 -3.69
CA ILE A 9 -19.37 21.68 -2.87
C ILE A 9 -19.29 21.38 -1.35
N TYR A 10 -18.44 20.44 -0.95
CA TYR A 10 -18.15 20.20 0.45
C TYR A 10 -17.09 21.16 0.99
N TRP A 11 -17.26 21.54 2.25
CA TRP A 11 -16.31 22.34 3.00
C TRP A 11 -15.53 21.46 3.96
N MET A 12 -14.23 21.74 4.12
CA MET A 12 -13.34 20.96 4.97
C MET A 12 -12.66 21.87 6.00
N LYS A 13 -12.56 21.40 7.25
CA LYS A 13 -11.82 22.09 8.31
C LYS A 13 -11.07 21.06 9.14
N MET A 14 -9.77 21.28 9.31
CA MET A 14 -8.95 20.46 10.20
C MET A 14 -9.17 20.88 11.66
N LYS A 15 -9.33 19.89 12.54
CA LYS A 15 -9.39 20.05 14.00
C LYS A 15 -8.54 18.94 14.61
N ASP A 16 -7.53 19.30 15.40
CA ASP A 16 -6.64 18.35 16.09
C ASP A 16 -6.03 17.29 15.15
N GLY A 17 -5.69 17.68 13.91
CA GLY A 17 -5.13 16.79 12.88
C GLY A 17 -6.17 15.97 12.11
N ILE A 18 -7.46 16.04 12.45
CA ILE A 18 -8.55 15.32 11.79
C ILE A 18 -9.31 16.26 10.87
N ILE A 19 -9.54 15.85 9.62
CA ILE A 19 -10.33 16.61 8.65
C ILE A 19 -11.81 16.32 8.86
N TYR A 20 -12.58 17.35 9.19
CA TYR A 20 -14.04 17.30 9.25
C TYR A 20 -14.65 17.87 7.97
N VAL A 21 -15.68 17.19 7.48
CA VAL A 21 -16.42 17.57 6.26
C VAL A 21 -17.75 18.22 6.64
N TYR A 22 -18.12 19.29 5.95
CA TYR A 22 -19.33 20.08 6.18
C TYR A 22 -20.09 20.25 4.86
N GLU A 23 -21.42 20.22 4.91
CA GLU A 23 -22.28 20.25 3.71
C GLU A 23 -22.39 21.63 3.07
N ASN A 24 -22.34 22.69 3.88
CA ASN A 24 -22.45 24.07 3.43
C ASN A 24 -21.70 25.03 4.38
N THR A 25 -21.65 26.30 3.99
CA THR A 25 -20.98 27.36 4.77
C THR A 25 -21.65 27.61 6.13
N GLU A 26 -22.95 27.37 6.25
CA GLU A 26 -23.70 27.50 7.50
C GLU A 26 -23.35 26.40 8.52
N ALA A 27 -23.25 25.15 8.06
CA ALA A 27 -22.81 24.02 8.88
C ALA A 27 -21.36 24.22 9.36
N LEU A 28 -20.52 24.82 8.50
CA LEU A 28 -19.16 25.20 8.86
C LEU A 28 -19.12 26.26 9.95
N SER A 29 -19.95 27.33 9.84
CA SER A 29 -20.00 28.39 10.85
C SER A 29 -20.56 27.90 12.19
N MET A 30 -21.55 27.00 12.15
CA MET A 30 -22.11 26.33 13.34
C MET A 30 -21.26 25.17 13.89
N ASN A 31 -20.11 24.86 13.28
CA ASN A 31 -19.27 23.72 13.62
C ASN A 31 -20.04 22.38 13.71
N LYS A 32 -21.02 22.17 12.84
CA LYS A 32 -21.81 20.94 12.76
C LYS A 32 -21.31 20.09 11.58
N PRO A 33 -20.31 19.21 11.77
CA PRO A 33 -19.80 18.38 10.70
C PRO A 33 -20.86 17.37 10.23
N ARG A 34 -20.70 16.91 8.99
CA ARG A 34 -21.48 15.81 8.44
C ARG A 34 -21.18 14.53 9.22
N CYS A 35 -22.22 13.80 9.61
CA CYS A 35 -22.07 12.50 10.25
C CYS A 35 -21.59 11.47 9.23
N LEU A 36 -20.34 11.05 9.34
CA LEU A 36 -19.72 10.01 8.50
C LEU A 36 -19.49 8.75 9.35
N PRO A 37 -19.43 7.55 8.75
CA PRO A 37 -19.35 6.28 9.49
C PRO A 37 -17.91 5.98 9.96
N TYR A 38 -17.25 6.93 10.61
CA TYR A 38 -15.96 6.72 11.27
C TYR A 38 -16.11 6.95 12.78
N PRO A 39 -15.38 6.20 13.62
CA PRO A 39 -15.32 6.47 15.05
C PRO A 39 -14.54 7.76 15.29
N ASP A 40 -14.91 8.49 16.34
CA ASP A 40 -14.08 9.60 16.81
C ASP A 40 -12.75 9.07 17.39
N LEU A 41 -11.80 9.99 17.58
CA LEU A 41 -10.44 9.65 18.00
C LEU A 41 -10.40 8.94 19.36
N GLU A 42 -11.27 9.35 20.30
CA GLU A 42 -11.30 8.78 21.64
C GLU A 42 -11.83 7.34 21.59
N THR A 43 -12.94 7.13 20.89
CA THR A 43 -13.48 5.78 20.65
C THR A 43 -12.45 4.88 19.98
N PHE A 44 -11.77 5.35 18.93
CA PHE A 44 -10.70 4.60 18.27
C PHE A 44 -9.55 4.24 19.23
N ALA A 45 -9.11 5.18 20.06
CA ALA A 45 -8.01 4.97 20.99
C ALA A 45 -8.39 3.95 22.10
N ILE A 46 -9.63 3.99 22.59
CA ILE A 46 -10.15 3.04 23.57
C ILE A 46 -10.22 1.64 22.95
N ASP A 47 -10.81 1.52 21.76
CA ASP A 47 -10.94 0.24 21.05
C ASP A 47 -9.58 -0.36 20.72
N MET A 48 -8.63 0.45 20.26
CA MET A 48 -7.25 0.03 20.02
C MET A 48 -6.59 -0.47 21.31
N SER A 49 -6.82 0.20 22.43
CA SER A 49 -6.30 -0.21 23.73
C SER A 49 -6.87 -1.56 24.17
N HIS A 50 -8.16 -1.82 23.91
CA HIS A 50 -8.77 -3.13 24.15
C HIS A 50 -8.12 -4.23 23.30
N VAL A 51 -7.87 -3.97 22.02
CA VAL A 51 -7.18 -4.93 21.14
C VAL A 51 -5.77 -5.22 21.64
N LEU A 52 -5.02 -4.18 22.02
CA LEU A 52 -3.67 -4.33 22.58
C LEU A 52 -3.67 -5.15 23.89
N ALA A 53 -4.64 -4.94 24.76
CA ALA A 53 -4.80 -5.73 25.98
C ALA A 53 -5.06 -7.21 25.67
N MET A 54 -5.92 -7.52 24.70
CA MET A 54 -6.17 -8.90 24.26
C MET A 54 -4.93 -9.55 23.64
N ILE A 55 -4.11 -8.79 22.90
CA ILE A 55 -2.84 -9.29 22.33
C ILE A 55 -1.83 -9.60 23.44
N ALA A 56 -1.80 -8.79 24.50
CA ALA A 56 -0.92 -8.98 25.63
C ALA A 56 -1.35 -10.12 26.57
N ASP A 57 -2.61 -10.56 26.48
CA ASP A 57 -3.13 -11.65 27.31
C ASP A 57 -2.42 -12.98 27.04
N VAL A 58 -1.78 -13.52 28.07
CA VAL A 58 -0.91 -14.70 27.98
C VAL A 58 -1.68 -15.99 27.67
N PRO A 59 -2.83 -16.28 28.32
CA PRO A 59 -3.68 -17.41 27.93
C PRO A 59 -4.13 -17.38 26.47
N ILE A 60 -4.63 -16.24 25.98
CA ILE A 60 -5.06 -16.07 24.58
C ILE A 60 -3.88 -16.28 23.65
N LYS A 61 -2.73 -15.67 23.92
CA LYS A 61 -1.51 -15.84 23.12
C LYS A 61 -1.07 -17.31 23.03
N THR A 62 -1.10 -18.02 24.16
CA THR A 62 -0.73 -19.44 24.22
C THR A 62 -1.71 -20.30 23.42
N TYR A 63 -3.01 -20.03 23.54
CA TYR A 63 -4.04 -20.72 22.76
C TYR A 63 -3.89 -20.49 21.26
N CYS A 64 -3.72 -19.24 20.84
CA CYS A 64 -3.48 -18.87 19.44
C CYS A 64 -2.23 -19.55 18.89
N HIS A 65 -1.13 -19.59 19.64
CA HIS A 65 0.09 -20.29 19.25
C HIS A 65 -0.15 -21.79 19.02
N ARG A 66 -0.85 -22.47 19.95
CA ARG A 66 -1.21 -23.89 19.77
C ARG A 66 -2.08 -24.12 18.55
N ARG A 67 -3.05 -23.24 18.30
CA ARG A 67 -3.94 -23.31 17.14
C ARG A 67 -3.18 -23.10 15.82
N LEU A 68 -2.25 -22.16 15.76
CA LEU A 68 -1.39 -21.94 14.60
C LEU A 68 -0.53 -23.18 14.31
N ASN A 69 0.08 -23.78 15.34
CA ASN A 69 0.85 -25.01 15.17
C ASN A 69 -0.03 -26.16 14.66
N PHE A 70 -1.23 -26.31 15.19
CA PHE A 70 -2.18 -27.31 14.69
C PHE A 70 -2.53 -27.08 13.20
N LEU A 71 -2.80 -25.84 12.80
CA LEU A 71 -3.09 -25.51 11.40
C LEU A 71 -1.91 -25.82 10.48
N VAL A 72 -0.69 -25.52 10.91
CA VAL A 72 0.54 -25.86 10.19
C VAL A 72 0.70 -27.37 10.06
N SER A 73 0.55 -28.14 11.15
CA SER A 73 0.61 -29.61 11.09
C SER A 73 -0.48 -30.21 10.19
N LYS A 74 -1.69 -29.63 10.21
CA LYS A 74 -2.78 -30.04 9.30
C LYS A 74 -2.41 -29.78 7.85
N PHE A 75 -1.77 -28.65 7.55
CA PHE A 75 -1.29 -28.34 6.20
C PHE A 75 -0.20 -29.32 5.73
N TYR A 76 0.78 -29.65 6.57
CA TYR A 76 1.81 -30.65 6.22
C TYR A 76 1.21 -32.04 5.98
N LEU A 77 0.23 -32.45 6.79
CA LEU A 77 -0.48 -33.70 6.55
C LEU A 77 -1.21 -33.68 5.21
N HIS A 78 -1.86 -32.57 4.87
CA HIS A 78 -2.52 -32.40 3.58
C HIS A 78 -1.52 -32.53 2.41
N GLU A 79 -0.37 -31.85 2.51
CA GLU A 79 0.70 -31.95 1.51
C GLU A 79 1.17 -33.40 1.34
N MET A 80 1.52 -34.09 2.45
CA MET A 80 1.97 -35.49 2.41
C MET A 80 0.96 -36.45 1.76
N LEU A 81 -0.34 -36.21 1.95
CA LEU A 81 -1.38 -37.08 1.41
C LEU A 81 -1.75 -36.74 -0.04
N ASN A 82 -1.61 -35.48 -0.46
CA ASN A 82 -2.18 -35.00 -1.72
C ASN A 82 -1.16 -34.50 -2.74
N GLU A 83 0.14 -34.44 -2.43
CA GLU A 83 1.18 -33.90 -3.32
C GLU A 83 1.12 -34.50 -4.73
N MET A 84 1.04 -35.84 -4.84
CA MET A 84 1.00 -36.52 -6.15
C MET A 84 -0.29 -36.22 -6.92
N ALA A 85 -1.42 -36.08 -6.23
CA ALA A 85 -2.69 -35.74 -6.86
C ALA A 85 -2.67 -34.30 -7.37
N GLU A 86 -2.20 -33.35 -6.56
CA GLU A 86 -2.06 -31.94 -6.95
C GLU A 86 -1.08 -31.76 -8.11
N LEU A 87 0.04 -32.48 -8.11
CA LEU A 87 1.02 -32.43 -9.20
C LEU A 87 0.42 -32.98 -10.52
N LYS A 88 -0.43 -34.01 -10.43
CA LYS A 88 -1.13 -34.56 -11.60
C LYS A 88 -2.11 -33.54 -12.17
N GLU A 89 -2.91 -32.88 -11.32
CA GLU A 89 -3.85 -31.84 -11.76
C GLU A 89 -3.12 -30.65 -12.41
N LEU A 90 -1.99 -30.21 -11.83
CA LEU A 90 -1.17 -29.15 -12.42
C LEU A 90 -0.62 -29.53 -13.80
N LYS A 91 -0.19 -30.78 -13.99
CA LYS A 91 0.25 -31.29 -15.31
C LYS A 91 -0.91 -31.45 -16.31
N GLY A 92 -2.15 -31.56 -15.83
CA GLY A 92 -3.35 -31.63 -16.65
C GLY A 92 -3.71 -30.32 -17.34
N VAL A 93 -3.19 -29.18 -16.83
CA VAL A 93 -3.47 -27.85 -17.39
C VAL A 93 -2.23 -27.30 -18.12
N PRO A 94 -2.15 -27.45 -19.46
CA PRO A 94 -1.01 -26.95 -20.22
C PRO A 94 -0.92 -25.41 -20.11
N HIS A 95 0.31 -24.90 -20.16
CA HIS A 95 0.62 -23.45 -20.09
C HIS A 95 0.18 -22.73 -18.81
N ARG A 96 -0.09 -23.45 -17.71
CA ARG A 96 -0.36 -22.87 -16.37
C ARG A 96 0.77 -23.20 -15.39
N ASP A 97 1.98 -22.78 -15.74
CA ASP A 97 3.18 -22.94 -14.91
C ASP A 97 3.55 -21.67 -14.13
N LEU A 98 4.62 -21.78 -13.34
CA LEU A 98 5.15 -20.67 -12.55
C LEU A 98 5.54 -19.45 -13.38
N TYR A 99 5.72 -19.52 -14.69
CA TYR A 99 6.02 -18.35 -15.53
C TYR A 99 4.74 -17.70 -16.06
N ASN A 100 3.77 -18.53 -16.44
CA ASN A 100 2.55 -18.10 -17.12
C ASN A 100 1.42 -17.63 -16.19
N VAL A 101 1.44 -17.99 -14.90
CA VAL A 101 0.45 -17.43 -13.95
C VAL A 101 0.70 -15.94 -13.71
N ARG A 102 -0.36 -15.15 -13.46
CA ARG A 102 -0.20 -13.73 -13.13
C ARG A 102 0.16 -13.59 -11.65
N LYS A 103 1.22 -12.86 -11.35
CA LYS A 103 1.62 -12.51 -9.99
C LYS A 103 1.76 -11.00 -9.91
N VAL A 104 1.42 -10.45 -8.76
CA VAL A 104 1.49 -9.02 -8.48
C VAL A 104 2.37 -8.85 -7.25
N ASP A 105 3.33 -7.94 -7.34
CA ASP A 105 4.05 -7.48 -6.16
C ASP A 105 3.13 -6.53 -5.37
N THR A 106 2.79 -6.91 -4.15
CA THR A 106 1.87 -6.15 -3.29
C THR A 106 2.58 -5.09 -2.46
N HIS A 107 3.92 -5.04 -2.47
CA HIS A 107 4.70 -4.11 -1.65
C HIS A 107 5.95 -3.64 -2.40
N ILE A 108 5.73 -2.73 -3.35
CA ILE A 108 6.79 -2.10 -4.14
C ILE A 108 6.78 -0.58 -3.94
N HIS A 109 7.97 0.00 -3.81
CA HIS A 109 8.13 1.45 -3.78
C HIS A 109 8.45 1.97 -5.19
N ALA A 110 7.73 2.98 -5.67
CA ALA A 110 7.91 3.53 -7.01
C ALA A 110 9.36 3.89 -7.36
N ALA A 111 10.10 4.45 -6.39
CA ALA A 111 11.51 4.81 -6.55
C ALA A 111 12.45 3.61 -6.73
N ALA A 112 12.05 2.42 -6.26
CA ALA A 112 12.83 1.19 -6.33
C ALA A 112 12.34 0.23 -7.43
N CYS A 113 11.39 0.65 -8.29
CA CYS A 113 10.84 -0.20 -9.34
C CYS A 113 11.85 -0.57 -10.44
N MET A 114 12.95 0.18 -10.55
CA MET A 114 13.96 -0.02 -11.58
C MET A 114 15.22 -0.68 -11.02
N ASN A 115 15.72 -1.69 -11.73
CA ASN A 115 17.01 -2.30 -11.44
C ASN A 115 18.14 -1.27 -11.69
N GLN A 116 19.22 -1.34 -10.89
CA GLN A 116 20.43 -0.52 -11.02
C GLN A 116 20.99 -0.47 -12.45
N LYS A 117 20.93 -1.59 -13.19
CA LYS A 117 21.38 -1.64 -14.58
C LYS A 117 20.55 -0.71 -15.46
N HIS A 118 19.23 -0.81 -15.39
CA HIS A 118 18.33 0.00 -16.21
C HIS A 118 18.42 1.48 -15.85
N LEU A 119 18.55 1.79 -14.56
CA LEU A 119 18.75 3.17 -14.09
C LEU A 119 20.06 3.74 -14.63
N LEU A 120 21.16 2.98 -14.55
CA LEU A 120 22.46 3.42 -15.05
C LEU A 120 22.43 3.60 -16.57
N ASP A 121 21.87 2.63 -17.30
CA ASP A 121 21.73 2.70 -18.76
C ASP A 121 20.88 3.92 -19.17
N PHE A 122 19.83 4.26 -18.40
CA PHE A 122 19.02 5.47 -18.60
C PHE A 122 19.83 6.76 -18.39
N ILE A 123 20.57 6.86 -17.27
CA ILE A 123 21.41 8.03 -16.96
C ILE A 123 22.46 8.23 -18.06
N GLN A 124 23.17 7.17 -18.44
CA GLN A 124 24.21 7.22 -19.47
C GLN A 124 23.65 7.59 -20.85
N THR A 125 22.46 7.07 -21.20
CA THR A 125 21.81 7.39 -22.48
C THR A 125 21.41 8.86 -22.49
N THR A 126 20.74 9.34 -21.43
CA THR A 126 20.28 10.73 -21.32
C THR A 126 21.45 11.70 -21.38
N TYR A 127 22.57 11.40 -20.71
CA TYR A 127 23.79 12.21 -20.78
C TYR A 127 24.36 12.33 -22.20
N LYS A 128 24.28 11.27 -23.01
CA LYS A 128 24.80 11.27 -24.39
C LYS A 128 23.85 11.93 -25.40
N THR A 129 22.54 11.78 -25.21
CA THR A 129 21.52 12.23 -26.18
C THR A 129 20.96 13.60 -25.89
N ASP A 130 20.99 14.05 -24.62
CA ASP A 130 20.40 15.30 -24.16
C ASP A 130 21.33 16.04 -23.19
N ALA A 131 22.61 16.17 -23.57
CA ALA A 131 23.66 16.76 -22.76
C ALA A 131 23.37 18.20 -22.29
N GLU A 132 22.67 18.98 -23.12
CA GLU A 132 22.36 20.39 -22.87
C GLU A 132 21.01 20.60 -22.17
N GLY A 133 20.28 19.53 -21.87
CA GLY A 133 19.04 19.60 -21.11
C GLY A 133 19.27 20.17 -19.72
N VAL A 134 18.58 21.26 -19.37
CA VAL A 134 18.67 21.88 -18.03
C VAL A 134 17.97 20.95 -17.03
N VAL A 135 18.73 20.43 -16.08
CA VAL A 135 18.26 19.46 -15.07
C VAL A 135 18.11 20.06 -13.68
N LEU A 136 18.84 21.13 -13.39
CA LEU A 136 18.78 21.81 -12.10
C LEU A 136 18.88 23.30 -12.29
N GLU A 137 18.01 24.06 -11.63
CA GLU A 137 18.15 25.50 -11.49
C GLU A 137 18.38 25.82 -10.01
N LYS A 138 19.55 26.39 -9.70
CA LYS A 138 19.94 26.74 -8.33
C LYS A 138 20.48 28.15 -8.30
N VAL A 139 19.83 29.02 -7.50
CA VAL A 139 20.20 30.44 -7.35
C VAL A 139 20.26 31.16 -8.71
N GLY A 140 19.28 30.88 -9.59
CA GLY A 140 19.20 31.46 -10.94
C GLY A 140 20.22 30.91 -11.95
N LEU A 141 21.10 29.99 -11.54
CA LEU A 141 22.04 29.32 -12.42
C LEU A 141 21.45 27.98 -12.88
N LYS A 142 21.38 27.80 -14.20
CA LYS A 142 20.87 26.60 -14.86
C LYS A 142 22.03 25.65 -15.13
N LEU A 143 21.98 24.46 -14.55
CA LEU A 143 22.92 23.38 -14.79
C LEU A 143 22.31 22.40 -15.80
N THR A 144 23.09 22.07 -16.83
CA THR A 144 22.78 21.06 -17.84
C THR A 144 23.27 19.68 -17.38
N GLN A 145 22.91 18.60 -18.07
CA GLN A 145 23.36 17.23 -17.74
C GLN A 145 24.90 17.11 -17.64
N THR A 146 25.64 17.90 -18.41
CA THR A 146 27.11 17.98 -18.40
C THR A 146 27.68 18.92 -17.35
N GLY A 147 26.86 19.83 -16.82
CA GLY A 147 27.24 20.86 -15.85
C GLY A 147 26.93 20.52 -14.38
N VAL A 148 26.24 19.41 -14.11
CA VAL A 148 25.98 18.89 -12.75
C VAL A 148 27.14 18.03 -12.25
#